data_AF-A0A7S1BS94-F1
#
_entry.id   AF-A0A7S1BS94-F1
#
_cell.length_a   1.000
_cell.length_b   1.000
_cell.length_c   1.000
_cell.angle_alpha   90.00
_cell.angle_beta   90.00
_cell.angle_gamma   90.00
#
_symmetry.space_group_name_H-M   'P 1'
#
loop_
_entity.id
_entity.type
_entity.pdbx_description
1 polymer ?
#
loop_
_entity_poly.entity_id
_entity_poly.type
_entity_poly.pdbx_seq_one_letter_code
_entity_poly.pdbx_strand_id
1 'polypeptide(L)'
;ERPGRSDPASSMRCGPLLTAAGVVAVLLLLKPAERVVLSGRAPTPAPLDPDRIFFPAGNDAARSGEPPPPFPNVHRWGDPIRNFMDRSLLAPDLAQGPFPTGAFWTNLVLRTDFHAEAGEEPIVSYPYAFRWKEEGLEVSYPALRREFLNNDTLRDLYAPDLKVGALPNTTSLVPAAFHRRIESHDAFSVALRFDADASATDPDAPGFTVPVVTGAPYVTVLYRDAVPLLRPHGSLLRLGCLADVAAGRDDGTVPAQNCVASNNQAYRGTEFAVVQEEGAQWAVFAQPATTLEVREGRAAAGTANYTGVIRMALLPPRAKDREQAVRELRKFHTVYPTGCKIVVDFSNAAMKVGVPSPPF
;
A
#
# COMPACT_ATOMS: atom_id res chain seq x y z
N GLU A 1 80.31 4.90 -33.95
CA GLU A 1 79.56 5.66 -32.91
C GLU A 1 79.29 4.75 -31.71
N ARG A 2 79.48 5.25 -30.49
CA ARG A 2 79.10 4.64 -29.19
C ARG A 2 77.61 4.95 -28.88
N PRO A 3 76.97 4.45 -27.78
CA PRO A 3 77.00 3.12 -27.14
C PRO A 3 75.62 2.61 -26.59
N GLY A 4 75.52 1.31 -26.27
CA GLY A 4 75.19 0.83 -24.90
C GLY A 4 73.75 0.47 -24.46
N ARG A 5 73.63 -0.75 -23.88
CA ARG A 5 72.81 -1.22 -22.70
C ARG A 5 71.27 -1.06 -22.74
N SER A 6 70.41 -1.93 -22.18
CA SER A 6 70.53 -3.07 -21.26
C SER A 6 69.16 -3.80 -21.14
N ASP A 7 69.19 -5.13 -21.08
CA ASP A 7 68.21 -6.02 -20.39
C ASP A 7 68.19 -5.75 -18.86
N PRO A 8 67.20 -6.18 -18.02
CA PRO A 8 66.63 -7.54 -18.04
C PRO A 8 65.18 -7.74 -17.55
N ALA A 9 64.76 -9.01 -17.65
CA ALA A 9 63.56 -9.64 -17.12
C ALA A 9 63.49 -9.71 -15.58
N SER A 10 62.25 -9.72 -15.06
CA SER A 10 61.83 -10.36 -13.80
C SER A 10 60.34 -10.74 -13.94
N SER A 11 59.97 -12.02 -14.03
CA SER A 11 59.76 -12.98 -12.93
C SER A 11 58.78 -12.47 -11.86
N MET A 12 57.50 -12.81 -11.98
CA MET A 12 56.62 -12.93 -10.82
C MET A 12 56.08 -14.36 -10.73
N ARG A 13 56.51 -15.04 -9.67
CA ARG A 13 56.10 -16.38 -9.26
C ARG A 13 54.75 -16.27 -8.55
N CYS A 14 53.78 -17.10 -8.94
CA CYS A 14 52.69 -17.50 -8.06
C CYS A 14 53.05 -18.87 -7.47
N GLY A 15 53.35 -18.90 -6.18
CA GLY A 15 53.47 -20.10 -5.36
C GLY A 15 52.72 -19.87 -4.03
N PRO A 16 52.20 -20.93 -3.41
CA PRO A 16 51.12 -20.85 -2.44
C PRO A 16 51.63 -20.65 -1.01
N LEU A 17 50.80 -20.03 -0.16
CA LEU A 17 50.90 -20.17 1.30
C LEU A 17 49.51 -20.08 1.93
N LEU A 18 49.04 -21.25 2.38
CA LEU A 18 48.07 -21.40 3.46
C LEU A 18 48.69 -20.88 4.76
N THR A 19 47.91 -20.10 5.52
CA THR A 19 47.64 -20.26 6.97
C THR A 19 46.50 -19.29 7.31
N ALA A 20 45.26 -19.77 7.43
CA ALA A 20 44.67 -20.23 8.69
C ALA A 20 44.53 -19.12 9.75
N ALA A 21 43.38 -18.42 9.75
CA ALA A 21 42.62 -18.03 10.95
C ALA A 21 41.41 -17.16 10.54
N GLY A 22 40.22 -17.50 11.03
CA GLY A 22 39.09 -16.56 11.07
C GLY A 22 38.03 -16.69 9.98
N VAL A 23 37.67 -17.91 9.57
CA VAL A 23 36.33 -18.14 9.00
C VAL A 23 35.33 -17.99 10.14
N VAL A 24 34.81 -16.78 10.35
CA VAL A 24 33.54 -16.59 11.07
C VAL A 24 32.47 -17.05 10.10
N ALA A 25 32.23 -18.37 10.12
CA ALA A 25 31.01 -18.94 9.64
C ALA A 25 29.89 -18.34 10.50
N VAL A 26 29.22 -17.31 9.99
CA VAL A 26 27.89 -16.95 10.45
C VAL A 26 27.00 -18.10 10.01
N LEU A 27 27.00 -19.15 10.83
CA LEU A 27 25.93 -20.12 10.89
C LEU A 27 24.68 -19.31 11.22
N LEU A 28 23.94 -18.91 10.18
CA LEU A 28 22.53 -18.59 10.33
C LEU A 28 21.88 -19.90 10.78
N LEU A 29 21.81 -20.06 12.11
CA LEU A 29 20.84 -20.90 12.78
C LEU A 29 19.46 -20.40 12.35
N LEU A 30 19.03 -20.82 11.16
CA LEU A 30 17.62 -20.94 10.83
C LEU A 30 17.09 -21.94 11.83
N LYS A 31 16.57 -21.42 12.96
CA LYS A 31 15.68 -22.19 13.80
C LYS A 31 14.64 -22.79 12.87
N PRO A 32 14.42 -24.11 12.87
CA PRO A 32 13.27 -24.66 12.18
C PRO A 32 12.05 -23.91 12.71
N ALA A 33 11.23 -23.39 11.80
CA ALA A 33 9.97 -22.75 12.16
C ALA A 33 9.27 -23.68 13.16
N GLU A 34 9.18 -23.24 14.41
CA GLU A 34 8.34 -23.91 15.40
C GLU A 34 6.95 -23.88 14.79
N ARG A 35 6.47 -25.06 14.36
CA ARG A 35 5.06 -25.31 14.24
C ARG A 35 4.49 -25.09 15.62
N VAL A 36 4.01 -23.87 15.87
CA VAL A 36 3.05 -23.61 16.93
C VAL A 36 1.81 -24.36 16.49
N VAL A 37 1.74 -25.63 16.88
CA VAL A 37 0.47 -26.34 16.95
C VAL A 37 -0.30 -25.61 18.04
N LEU A 38 -1.16 -24.68 17.63
CA LEU A 38 -2.16 -24.09 18.50
C LEU A 38 -3.11 -25.21 18.92
N SER A 39 -2.71 -25.97 19.94
CA SER A 39 -3.58 -26.80 20.77
C SER A 39 -4.40 -25.88 21.69
N GLY A 40 -5.03 -24.85 21.12
CA GLY A 40 -6.08 -24.09 21.77
C GLY A 40 -7.37 -24.84 21.50
N ARG A 41 -7.86 -25.57 22.49
CA ARG A 41 -9.22 -26.12 22.47
C ARG A 41 -10.16 -24.93 22.31
N ALA A 42 -10.67 -24.71 21.10
CA ALA A 42 -11.68 -23.69 20.86
C ALA A 42 -12.79 -23.90 21.89
N PRO A 43 -13.25 -22.84 22.60
CA PRO A 43 -14.42 -22.97 23.45
C PRO A 43 -15.53 -23.51 22.57
N THR A 44 -16.04 -24.70 22.92
CA THR A 44 -17.20 -25.28 22.25
C THR A 44 -18.29 -24.20 22.30
N PRO A 45 -18.76 -23.68 21.16
CA PRO A 45 -19.83 -22.70 21.19
C PRO A 45 -20.97 -23.32 21.97
N ALA A 46 -21.46 -22.60 22.99
CA ALA A 46 -22.62 -23.05 23.74
C ALA A 46 -23.72 -23.38 22.71
N PRO A 47 -24.38 -24.55 22.83
CA PRO A 47 -25.44 -24.92 21.89
C PRO A 47 -26.44 -23.78 21.86
N LEU A 48 -26.66 -23.21 20.67
CA LEU A 48 -27.70 -22.24 20.43
C LEU A 48 -29.01 -22.90 20.86
N ASP A 49 -29.62 -22.36 21.92
CA ASP A 49 -30.89 -22.81 22.45
C ASP A 49 -31.96 -22.69 21.34
N PRO A 50 -32.42 -23.81 20.75
CA PRO A 50 -33.37 -23.77 19.64
C PRO A 50 -34.72 -23.18 20.05
N ASP A 51 -35.02 -23.15 21.36
CA ASP A 51 -36.29 -22.65 21.91
C ASP A 51 -36.28 -21.13 22.16
N ARG A 52 -35.13 -20.45 21.94
CA ARG A 52 -35.03 -18.98 21.98
C ARG A 52 -35.20 -18.29 20.62
N ILE A 53 -35.41 -19.05 19.54
CA ILE A 53 -35.84 -18.50 18.25
C ILE A 53 -37.36 -18.32 18.26
N PHE A 54 -37.84 -17.42 19.13
CA PHE A 54 -39.23 -16.98 19.09
C PHE A 54 -39.41 -16.07 17.88
N PHE A 55 -40.08 -16.54 16.83
CA PHE A 55 -40.65 -15.65 15.82
C PHE A 55 -41.87 -14.96 16.44
N PRO A 56 -41.83 -13.66 16.78
CA PRO A 56 -43.03 -13.01 17.28
C PRO A 56 -43.96 -12.88 16.08
N ALA A 57 -45.11 -13.55 16.09
CA ALA A 57 -46.16 -13.34 15.10
C ALA A 57 -46.64 -11.88 15.22
N GLY A 58 -46.10 -11.00 14.37
CA GLY A 58 -46.48 -9.60 14.28
C GLY A 58 -47.66 -9.45 13.33
N ASN A 59 -48.83 -9.18 13.90
CA ASN A 59 -50.13 -9.07 13.23
C ASN A 59 -50.33 -7.81 12.35
N ASP A 60 -49.27 -7.06 12.00
CA ASP A 60 -49.43 -5.77 11.31
C ASP A 60 -49.41 -5.86 9.78
N ALA A 61 -49.02 -7.00 9.20
CA ALA A 61 -49.00 -7.20 7.74
C ALA A 61 -50.39 -7.40 7.10
N ALA A 62 -51.44 -7.60 7.91
CA ALA A 62 -52.79 -7.89 7.38
C ALA A 62 -53.53 -6.67 6.81
N ARG A 63 -52.97 -5.45 6.89
CA ARG A 63 -53.65 -4.21 6.47
C ARG A 63 -53.25 -3.65 5.10
N SER A 64 -52.15 -4.11 4.47
CA SER A 64 -51.69 -3.53 3.20
C SER A 64 -52.10 -4.31 1.95
N GLY A 65 -52.63 -5.54 2.08
CA GLY A 65 -52.97 -6.39 0.93
C GLY A 65 -51.75 -6.84 0.10
N GLU A 66 -50.53 -6.50 0.52
CA GLU A 66 -49.30 -7.02 -0.05
C GLU A 66 -49.04 -8.43 0.47
N PRO A 67 -48.66 -9.38 -0.39
CA PRO A 67 -48.25 -10.70 0.06
C PRO A 67 -47.08 -10.56 1.05
N PRO A 68 -47.05 -11.36 2.13
CA PRO A 68 -45.95 -11.31 3.08
C PRO A 68 -44.62 -11.54 2.34
N PRO A 69 -43.56 -10.80 2.67
CA PRO A 69 -42.28 -10.96 2.00
C PRO A 69 -41.82 -12.42 2.12
N PRO A 70 -41.20 -12.99 1.06
CA PRO A 70 -40.80 -14.40 1.05
C PRO A 70 -39.74 -14.75 2.11
N PHE A 71 -39.09 -13.74 2.69
CA PHE A 71 -38.13 -13.88 3.79
C PHE A 71 -38.57 -13.05 5.00
N PRO A 72 -38.44 -13.58 6.23
CA PRO A 72 -38.68 -12.81 7.45
C PRO A 72 -37.82 -11.55 7.47
N ASN A 73 -38.43 -10.42 7.83
CA ASN A 73 -37.68 -9.19 7.99
C ASN A 73 -36.79 -9.27 9.25
N VAL A 74 -35.48 -9.31 9.05
CA VAL A 74 -34.47 -9.45 10.12
C VAL A 74 -34.26 -8.13 10.88
N HIS A 75 -34.78 -6.98 10.41
CA HIS A 75 -34.64 -5.69 11.10
C HIS A 75 -35.15 -5.72 12.55
N ARG A 76 -36.04 -6.67 12.89
CA ARG A 76 -36.56 -6.85 14.24
C ARG A 76 -35.50 -7.29 15.26
N TRP A 77 -34.38 -7.84 14.82
CA TRP A 77 -33.33 -8.42 15.66
C TRP A 77 -32.06 -7.55 15.78
N GLY A 78 -32.12 -6.32 15.25
CA GLY A 78 -30.94 -5.46 15.12
C GLY A 78 -30.14 -5.78 13.87
N ASP A 79 -29.32 -4.83 13.42
CA ASP A 79 -28.43 -5.03 12.28
C ASP A 79 -27.25 -5.93 12.72
N PRO A 80 -27.17 -7.20 12.27
CA PRO A 80 -26.12 -8.12 12.69
C PRO A 80 -24.73 -7.64 12.27
N ILE A 81 -24.63 -6.76 11.26
CA ILE A 81 -23.38 -6.22 10.75
C ILE A 81 -22.75 -5.24 11.74
N ARG A 82 -23.55 -4.56 12.58
CA ARG A 82 -23.05 -3.63 13.62
C ARG A 82 -22.11 -4.30 14.63
N ASN A 83 -22.21 -5.61 14.78
CA ASN A 83 -21.33 -6.36 15.66
C ASN A 83 -19.94 -6.54 15.08
N PHE A 84 -19.77 -6.53 13.75
CA PHE A 84 -18.49 -6.80 13.10
C PHE A 84 -17.86 -5.56 12.45
N MET A 85 -18.69 -4.57 12.16
CA MET A 85 -18.30 -3.35 11.48
C MET A 85 -18.27 -2.16 12.42
N ASP A 86 -17.17 -1.41 12.35
CA ASP A 86 -17.07 -0.13 13.02
C ASP A 86 -17.59 0.97 12.09
N ARG A 87 -18.86 1.35 12.29
CA ARG A 87 -19.47 2.45 11.53
C ARG A 87 -18.87 3.81 11.87
N SER A 88 -18.12 3.96 12.96
CA SER A 88 -17.41 5.22 13.26
C SER A 88 -16.25 5.47 12.29
N LEU A 89 -15.76 4.41 11.62
CA LEU A 89 -14.79 4.49 10.55
C LEU A 89 -15.41 4.96 9.22
N LEU A 90 -16.71 5.18 9.14
CA LEU A 90 -17.38 5.72 7.96
C LEU A 90 -17.68 7.20 8.14
N ALA A 91 -17.60 7.98 7.06
CA ALA A 91 -18.15 9.33 7.05
C ALA A 91 -19.66 9.32 7.39
N PRO A 92 -20.20 10.39 8.02
CA PRO A 92 -21.58 10.39 8.53
C PRO A 92 -22.66 10.13 7.47
N ASP A 93 -22.42 10.54 6.23
CA ASP A 93 -23.27 10.30 5.06
C ASP A 93 -23.25 8.83 4.64
N LEU A 94 -22.07 8.21 4.63
CA LEU A 94 -21.91 6.78 4.32
C LEU A 94 -22.50 5.89 5.42
N ALA A 95 -22.38 6.28 6.69
CA ALA A 95 -22.84 5.49 7.83
C ALA A 95 -24.37 5.31 7.88
N GLN A 96 -25.12 6.19 7.21
CA GLN A 96 -26.58 6.16 7.12
C GLN A 96 -27.11 5.30 5.96
N GLY A 97 -26.30 5.08 4.93
CA GLY A 97 -26.68 4.34 3.72
C GLY A 97 -26.54 2.82 3.83
N PRO A 98 -26.98 2.09 2.78
CA PRO A 98 -26.66 0.68 2.65
C PRO A 98 -25.15 0.49 2.47
N PHE A 99 -24.57 -0.43 3.23
CA PHE A 99 -23.14 -0.70 3.19
C PHE A 99 -22.79 -1.73 2.08
N PRO A 100 -21.75 -1.49 1.25
CA PRO A 100 -21.34 -2.43 0.20
C PRO A 100 -20.56 -3.62 0.79
N THR A 101 -21.25 -4.72 1.08
CA THR A 101 -20.68 -5.90 1.76
C THR A 101 -19.70 -6.74 0.91
N GLY A 102 -19.61 -6.49 -0.40
CA GLY A 102 -18.73 -7.21 -1.32
C GLY A 102 -17.63 -6.35 -1.96
N ALA A 103 -17.37 -5.15 -1.44
CA ALA A 103 -16.32 -4.29 -1.99
C ALA A 103 -14.91 -4.78 -1.60
N PHE A 104 -13.91 -4.54 -2.45
CA PHE A 104 -12.53 -4.99 -2.20
C PHE A 104 -11.88 -4.38 -0.93
N TRP A 105 -12.48 -3.32 -0.40
CA TRP A 105 -11.98 -2.53 0.73
C TRP A 105 -12.73 -2.78 2.05
N THR A 106 -13.71 -3.68 2.09
CA THR A 106 -14.56 -3.89 3.29
C THR A 106 -13.79 -4.26 4.55
N ASN A 107 -12.59 -4.85 4.40
CA ASN A 107 -11.71 -5.17 5.53
C ASN A 107 -11.38 -3.92 6.36
N LEU A 108 -11.32 -2.74 5.74
CA LEU A 108 -10.91 -1.50 6.40
C LEU A 108 -11.89 -1.00 7.47
N VAL A 109 -13.15 -1.45 7.43
CA VAL A 109 -14.18 -1.06 8.40
C VAL A 109 -14.51 -2.14 9.42
N LEU A 110 -13.78 -3.25 9.41
CA LEU A 110 -13.93 -4.30 10.42
C LEU A 110 -13.39 -3.80 11.76
N ARG A 111 -14.10 -4.17 12.83
CA ARG A 111 -13.68 -3.83 14.19
C ARG A 111 -12.46 -4.65 14.59
N THR A 112 -11.48 -3.99 15.20
CA THR A 112 -10.25 -4.60 15.71
C THR A 112 -10.43 -5.34 17.03
N ASP A 113 -11.58 -5.19 17.71
CA ASP A 113 -11.84 -5.82 19.00
C ASP A 113 -12.34 -7.27 18.90
N PHE A 114 -12.80 -7.70 17.71
CA PHE A 114 -13.26 -9.08 17.49
C PHE A 114 -12.11 -10.05 17.22
N HIS A 115 -11.08 -9.60 16.52
CA HIS A 115 -9.84 -10.33 16.28
C HIS A 115 -8.70 -9.33 16.31
N ALA A 116 -7.58 -9.68 16.96
CA ALA A 116 -6.43 -8.78 17.10
C ALA A 116 -5.86 -8.25 15.76
N GLU A 117 -6.20 -8.90 14.64
CA GLU A 117 -5.79 -8.52 13.29
C GLU A 117 -6.96 -8.01 12.41
N ALA A 118 -8.20 -8.04 12.92
CA ALA A 118 -9.37 -7.58 12.16
C ALA A 118 -9.28 -6.08 11.88
N GLY A 119 -9.44 -5.68 10.62
CA GLY A 119 -9.21 -4.30 10.19
C GLY A 119 -7.78 -3.99 9.79
N GLU A 120 -6.85 -4.92 10.02
CA GLU A 120 -5.45 -4.88 9.58
C GLU A 120 -5.18 -5.87 8.44
N GLU A 121 -6.20 -6.53 7.89
CA GLU A 121 -6.01 -7.38 6.72
C GLU A 121 -5.69 -6.53 5.48
N PRO A 122 -4.78 -7.01 4.60
CA PRO A 122 -4.45 -6.29 3.39
C PRO A 122 -5.65 -6.26 2.44
N ILE A 123 -5.88 -5.11 1.82
CA ILE A 123 -6.77 -4.95 0.67
C ILE A 123 -5.94 -4.86 -0.61
N VAL A 124 -6.49 -5.34 -1.72
CA VAL A 124 -5.74 -5.40 -2.99
C VAL A 124 -6.46 -4.58 -4.05
N SER A 125 -5.76 -3.55 -4.55
CA SER A 125 -6.25 -2.72 -5.65
C SER A 125 -5.61 -3.08 -6.99
N TYR A 126 -4.47 -3.79 -6.95
CA TYR A 126 -3.54 -4.01 -8.06
C TYR A 126 -3.11 -2.72 -8.81
N PRO A 127 -1.81 -2.53 -9.07
CA PRO A 127 -0.73 -3.47 -8.78
C PRO A 127 -0.28 -3.42 -7.30
N TYR A 128 -0.85 -2.51 -6.50
CA TYR A 128 -0.56 -2.37 -5.08
C TYR A 128 -1.60 -3.04 -4.19
N ALA A 129 -1.14 -3.49 -3.03
CA ALA A 129 -1.95 -3.86 -1.89
C ALA A 129 -1.66 -2.92 -0.73
N PHE A 130 -2.66 -2.70 0.12
CA PHE A 130 -2.61 -1.74 1.21
C PHE A 130 -3.00 -2.41 2.51
N ARG A 131 -2.32 -2.06 3.60
CA ARG A 131 -2.67 -2.48 4.95
C ARG A 131 -2.61 -1.28 5.88
N TRP A 132 -3.69 -1.05 6.61
CA TRP A 132 -3.70 -0.02 7.64
C TRP A 132 -2.90 -0.47 8.86
N LYS A 133 -2.21 0.49 9.49
CA LYS A 133 -1.59 0.39 10.83
C LYS A 133 -1.77 1.73 11.55
N GLU A 134 -1.60 1.72 12.87
CA GLU A 134 -1.70 2.94 13.71
C GLU A 134 -0.75 4.06 13.24
N GLU A 135 0.45 3.69 12.78
CA GLU A 135 1.48 4.63 12.29
C GLU A 135 1.25 5.15 10.86
N GLY A 136 0.24 4.65 10.14
CA GLY A 136 -0.05 5.04 8.75
C GLY A 136 -0.46 3.87 7.85
N LEU A 137 -0.32 4.07 6.55
CA LEU A 137 -0.71 3.08 5.55
C LEU A 137 0.51 2.36 4.99
N GLU A 138 0.55 1.04 5.14
CA GLU A 138 1.52 0.20 4.48
C GLU A 138 1.08 -0.12 3.06
N VAL A 139 2.05 -0.13 2.16
CA VAL A 139 1.93 -0.38 0.74
C VAL A 139 2.82 -1.56 0.40
N SER A 140 2.26 -2.51 -0.32
CA SER A 140 2.97 -3.64 -0.91
C SER A 140 2.77 -3.65 -2.42
N TYR A 141 3.75 -4.16 -3.16
CA TYR A 141 3.65 -4.60 -4.55
C TYR A 141 3.74 -6.13 -4.60
N PRO A 142 2.62 -6.85 -4.41
CA PRO A 142 2.64 -8.30 -4.20
C PRO A 142 3.24 -9.09 -5.36
N ALA A 143 3.12 -8.59 -6.59
CA ALA A 143 3.62 -9.27 -7.79
C ALA A 143 5.16 -9.39 -7.83
N LEU A 144 5.92 -8.63 -7.02
CA LEU A 144 7.36 -8.85 -6.85
C LEU A 144 7.66 -10.19 -6.14
N ARG A 145 6.71 -10.71 -5.37
CA ARG A 145 6.81 -11.91 -4.54
C ARG A 145 5.79 -12.98 -4.97
N ARG A 146 5.52 -13.03 -6.27
CA ARG A 146 4.63 -14.03 -6.86
C ARG A 146 5.27 -15.41 -6.76
N GLU A 147 4.59 -16.32 -6.10
CA GLU A 147 5.00 -17.71 -5.95
C GLU A 147 4.06 -18.64 -6.72
N PHE A 148 4.65 -19.58 -7.46
CA PHE A 148 3.94 -20.69 -8.08
C PHE A 148 4.14 -21.91 -7.18
N LEU A 149 3.17 -22.18 -6.31
CA LEU A 149 3.24 -23.32 -5.38
C LEU A 149 3.09 -24.65 -6.12
N ASN A 150 2.25 -24.65 -7.16
CA ASN A 150 1.91 -25.78 -8.01
C ASN A 150 1.53 -25.25 -9.40
N ASN A 151 1.27 -26.14 -10.36
CA ASN A 151 0.74 -25.75 -11.68
C ASN A 151 -0.64 -25.07 -11.61
N ASP A 152 -1.38 -25.28 -10.52
CA ASP A 152 -2.76 -24.82 -10.36
C ASP A 152 -2.90 -23.68 -9.32
N THR A 153 -1.80 -23.32 -8.64
CA THR A 153 -1.85 -22.35 -7.54
C THR A 153 -0.79 -21.28 -7.73
N LEU A 154 -1.27 -20.06 -7.93
CA LEU A 154 -0.47 -18.84 -7.91
C LEU A 154 -0.85 -18.04 -6.68
N ARG A 155 0.16 -17.59 -5.92
CA ARG A 155 -0.05 -16.74 -4.75
C ARG A 155 0.82 -15.50 -4.86
N ASP A 156 0.20 -14.35 -4.61
CA ASP A 156 0.90 -13.10 -4.43
C ASP A 156 1.01 -12.83 -2.92
N LEU A 157 2.23 -12.84 -2.38
CA LEU A 157 2.46 -12.62 -0.96
C LEU A 157 2.46 -11.12 -0.64
N TYR A 158 1.60 -10.74 0.31
CA TYR A 158 1.66 -9.42 0.92
C TYR A 158 2.93 -9.33 1.79
N ALA A 159 3.81 -8.38 1.47
CA ALA A 159 4.88 -7.93 2.34
C ALA A 159 5.02 -6.42 2.18
N PRO A 160 4.97 -5.64 3.28
CA PRO A 160 5.05 -4.19 3.17
C PRO A 160 6.39 -3.79 2.54
N ASP A 161 6.34 -2.91 1.55
CA ASP A 161 7.52 -2.34 0.89
C ASP A 161 7.74 -0.90 1.33
N LEU A 162 6.65 -0.13 1.47
CA LEU A 162 6.67 1.28 1.83
C LEU A 162 5.55 1.56 2.83
N LYS A 163 5.82 2.35 3.86
CA LYS A 163 4.82 2.91 4.76
C LYS A 163 4.71 4.41 4.48
N VAL A 164 3.48 4.88 4.28
CA VAL A 164 3.16 6.30 4.13
C VAL A 164 2.44 6.77 5.38
N GLY A 165 2.79 7.96 5.87
CA GLY A 165 2.19 8.53 7.06
C GLY A 165 2.53 10.00 7.20
N ALA A 166 2.29 10.54 8.38
CA ALA A 166 2.74 11.88 8.72
C ALA A 166 3.37 11.93 10.12
N LEU A 167 4.22 12.93 10.34
CA LEU A 167 4.73 13.25 11.66
C LEU A 167 3.84 14.33 12.30
N PRO A 168 3.65 14.30 13.63
CA PRO A 168 2.84 15.30 14.33
C PRO A 168 3.48 16.69 14.27
N ASN A 169 4.80 16.76 14.14
CA ASN A 169 5.55 17.99 13.94
C ASN A 169 6.91 17.68 13.30
N THR A 170 7.64 18.72 12.93
CA THR A 170 8.96 18.61 12.29
C THR A 170 10.05 18.08 13.21
N THR A 171 9.87 18.05 14.52
CA THR A 171 10.88 17.54 15.47
C THR A 171 10.67 16.08 15.89
N SER A 172 9.45 15.55 15.69
CA SER A 172 9.10 14.19 16.09
C SER A 172 9.74 13.17 15.16
N LEU A 173 10.18 12.06 15.75
CA LEU A 173 10.66 10.87 15.06
C LEU A 173 9.60 9.76 15.07
N VAL A 174 8.66 9.85 16.01
CA VAL A 174 7.55 8.91 16.15
C VAL A 174 6.39 9.38 15.27
N PRO A 175 5.84 8.51 14.40
CA PRO A 175 4.62 8.79 13.66
C PRO A 175 3.48 9.15 14.61
N ALA A 176 2.56 10.02 14.17
CA ALA A 176 1.34 10.21 14.92
C ALA A 176 0.51 8.91 14.89
N ALA A 177 -0.21 8.62 15.96
CA ALA A 177 -1.27 7.64 15.92
C ALA A 177 -2.42 8.24 15.11
N PHE A 178 -2.77 7.60 13.99
CA PHE A 178 -3.81 8.13 13.10
C PHE A 178 -5.14 7.42 13.31
N HIS A 179 -6.20 8.22 13.39
CA HIS A 179 -7.55 7.70 13.25
C HIS A 179 -7.90 7.57 11.77
N ARG A 180 -8.24 6.36 11.31
CA ARG A 180 -8.65 6.13 9.92
C ARG A 180 -10.14 6.36 9.75
N ARG A 181 -10.55 6.83 8.57
CA ARG A 181 -11.96 6.96 8.18
C ARG A 181 -12.11 6.81 6.67
N ILE A 182 -13.19 6.16 6.25
CA ILE A 182 -13.62 6.09 4.85
C ILE A 182 -14.41 7.36 4.55
N GLU A 183 -13.87 8.20 3.67
CA GLU A 183 -14.47 9.49 3.30
C GLU A 183 -15.47 9.33 2.15
N SER A 184 -15.15 8.49 1.17
CA SER A 184 -16.00 8.19 0.02
C SER A 184 -15.60 6.85 -0.60
N HIS A 185 -16.49 6.27 -1.40
CA HIS A 185 -16.19 5.06 -2.15
C HIS A 185 -17.04 4.95 -3.42
N ASP A 186 -16.58 4.14 -4.36
CA ASP A 186 -17.37 3.63 -5.48
C ASP A 186 -17.06 2.13 -5.69
N ALA A 187 -17.39 1.57 -6.85
CA ALA A 187 -17.16 0.16 -7.15
C ALA A 187 -15.67 -0.23 -7.27
N PHE A 188 -14.79 0.72 -7.59
CA PHE A 188 -13.36 0.50 -7.83
C PHE A 188 -12.46 1.46 -7.03
N SER A 189 -13.03 2.30 -6.17
CA SER A 189 -12.27 3.21 -5.33
C SER A 189 -12.77 3.28 -3.89
N VAL A 190 -11.85 3.64 -3.02
CA VAL A 190 -12.13 4.08 -1.65
C VAL A 190 -11.16 5.19 -1.26
N ALA A 191 -11.66 6.26 -0.64
CA ALA A 191 -10.85 7.35 -0.12
C ALA A 191 -10.63 7.14 1.39
N LEU A 192 -9.37 6.89 1.77
CA LEU A 192 -8.97 6.65 3.15
C LEU A 192 -8.39 7.92 3.76
N ARG A 193 -9.06 8.47 4.75
CA ARG A 193 -8.61 9.64 5.50
C ARG A 193 -7.93 9.21 6.79
N PHE A 194 -6.83 9.88 7.12
CA PHE A 194 -6.02 9.70 8.31
C PHE A 194 -5.91 11.04 9.02
N ASP A 195 -6.60 11.15 10.15
CA ASP A 195 -6.62 12.35 10.97
C ASP A 195 -5.67 12.15 12.17
N ALA A 196 -4.86 13.16 12.49
CA ALA A 196 -3.96 13.13 13.65
C ALA A 196 -4.73 13.21 14.98
N ASP A 197 -5.93 13.76 14.96
CA ASP A 197 -6.85 13.83 16.09
C ASP A 197 -8.12 13.04 15.75
N ALA A 198 -8.43 12.02 16.54
CA ALA A 198 -9.62 11.17 16.34
C ALA A 198 -10.94 11.95 16.46
N SER A 199 -10.94 13.08 17.17
CA SER A 199 -12.11 13.95 17.31
C SER A 199 -12.29 14.91 16.13
N ALA A 200 -11.32 14.95 15.21
CA ALA A 200 -11.38 15.82 14.04
C ALA A 200 -12.49 15.39 13.07
N THR A 201 -13.60 16.10 13.17
CA THR A 201 -14.68 16.08 12.16
C THR A 201 -14.47 17.13 11.08
N ASP A 202 -13.57 18.09 11.33
CA ASP A 202 -13.26 19.16 10.40
C ASP A 202 -12.61 18.59 9.13
N PRO A 203 -13.19 18.82 7.94
CA PRO A 203 -12.56 18.42 6.70
C PRO A 203 -11.16 19.01 6.53
N ASP A 204 -10.85 20.16 7.14
CA ASP A 204 -9.56 20.84 6.99
C ASP A 204 -8.55 20.49 8.09
N ALA A 205 -8.89 19.54 8.99
CA ALA A 205 -7.97 19.09 10.02
C ALA A 205 -6.65 18.52 9.45
N PRO A 206 -5.51 18.75 10.14
CA PRO A 206 -4.22 18.20 9.75
C PRO A 206 -4.22 16.69 9.61
N GLY A 207 -3.70 16.19 8.49
CA GLY A 207 -3.72 14.77 8.18
C GLY A 207 -3.41 14.49 6.72
N PHE A 208 -3.81 13.31 6.27
CA PHE A 208 -3.66 12.93 4.87
C PHE A 208 -4.79 12.02 4.39
N THR A 209 -5.05 12.04 3.08
CA THR A 209 -6.02 11.17 2.41
C THR A 209 -5.32 10.35 1.33
N VAL A 210 -5.68 9.07 1.23
CA VAL A 210 -5.18 8.13 0.22
C VAL A 210 -6.38 7.62 -0.61
N PRO A 211 -6.57 8.10 -1.84
CA PRO A 211 -7.50 7.48 -2.78
C PRO A 211 -6.89 6.16 -3.26
N VAL A 212 -7.48 5.05 -2.83
CA VAL A 212 -7.14 3.71 -3.28
C VAL A 212 -8.04 3.38 -4.45
N VAL A 213 -7.51 3.40 -5.67
CA VAL A 213 -8.26 3.07 -6.90
C VAL A 213 -7.67 1.84 -7.56
N THR A 214 -8.53 0.87 -7.90
CA THR A 214 -8.13 -0.34 -8.61
C THR A 214 -7.44 0.00 -9.93
N GLY A 215 -6.27 -0.59 -10.18
CA GLY A 215 -5.48 -0.34 -11.39
C GLY A 215 -4.64 0.94 -11.38
N ALA A 216 -4.67 1.73 -10.30
CA ALA A 216 -3.88 2.96 -10.24
C ALA A 216 -2.37 2.67 -10.26
N PRO A 217 -1.59 3.26 -11.19
CA PRO A 217 -0.15 2.99 -11.29
C PRO A 217 0.68 3.71 -10.22
N TYR A 218 0.08 4.66 -9.50
CA TYR A 218 0.69 5.39 -8.38
C TYR A 218 -0.11 5.16 -7.10
N VAL A 219 0.62 5.07 -5.99
CA VAL A 219 0.07 5.37 -4.66
C VAL A 219 -0.01 6.88 -4.53
N THR A 220 -1.20 7.42 -4.29
CA THR A 220 -1.42 8.86 -4.18
C THR A 220 -1.76 9.22 -2.73
N VAL A 221 -1.09 10.24 -2.20
CA VAL A 221 -1.31 10.73 -0.84
C VAL A 221 -1.51 12.25 -0.89
N LEU A 222 -2.66 12.71 -0.42
CA LEU A 222 -3.03 14.11 -0.32
C LEU A 222 -2.80 14.56 1.12
N TYR A 223 -1.79 15.38 1.35
CA TYR A 223 -1.51 15.94 2.68
C TYR A 223 -2.24 17.26 2.87
N ARG A 224 -2.68 17.50 4.11
CA ARG A 224 -3.28 18.73 4.59
C ARG A 224 -2.54 19.16 5.84
N ASP A 225 -1.74 20.22 5.74
CA ASP A 225 -0.96 20.81 6.84
C ASP A 225 -0.23 19.77 7.72
N ALA A 226 0.37 18.76 7.09
CA ALA A 226 0.99 17.64 7.79
C ALA A 226 2.42 17.41 7.28
N VAL A 227 3.31 16.93 8.13
CA VAL A 227 4.70 16.65 7.75
C VAL A 227 4.76 15.27 7.11
N PRO A 228 5.04 15.15 5.80
CA PRO A 228 4.97 13.86 5.10
C PRO A 228 6.04 12.89 5.60
N LEU A 229 5.70 11.62 5.71
CA LEU A 229 6.61 10.56 6.13
C LEU A 229 6.53 9.38 5.15
N LEU A 230 7.66 9.09 4.51
CA LEU A 230 7.85 7.94 3.64
C LEU A 230 8.88 7.01 4.26
N ARG A 231 8.45 5.86 4.76
CA ARG A 231 9.33 4.90 5.44
C ARG A 231 9.35 3.58 4.67
N PRO A 232 10.44 3.25 3.95
CA PRO A 232 10.67 1.89 3.49
C PRO A 232 10.48 0.87 4.61
N HIS A 233 9.94 -0.31 4.31
CA HIS A 233 9.87 -1.37 5.30
C HIS A 233 11.27 -1.91 5.67
N GLY A 234 12.15 -2.01 4.68
CA GLY A 234 13.58 -2.25 4.85
C GLY A 234 14.35 -1.00 5.25
N SER A 235 15.67 -1.08 5.19
CA SER A 235 16.52 0.10 5.39
C SER A 235 16.45 1.03 4.18
N LEU A 236 16.45 2.34 4.43
CA LEU A 236 16.59 3.34 3.39
C LEU A 236 18.06 3.40 2.96
N LEU A 237 18.38 2.78 1.82
CA LEU A 237 19.72 2.84 1.25
C LEU A 237 20.06 4.27 0.79
N ARG A 238 19.13 4.91 0.09
CA ARG A 238 19.34 6.26 -0.46
C ARG A 238 18.03 7.00 -0.70
N LEU A 239 18.00 8.27 -0.29
CA LEU A 239 17.12 9.30 -0.84
C LEU A 239 17.92 10.10 -1.86
N GLY A 240 17.36 10.38 -3.04
CA GLY A 240 18.05 11.14 -4.08
C GLY A 240 17.11 11.77 -5.10
N CYS A 241 17.68 12.49 -6.06
CA CYS A 241 16.91 13.02 -7.19
C CYS A 241 16.54 11.90 -8.18
N LEU A 242 15.30 11.91 -8.67
CA LEU A 242 14.81 10.83 -9.54
C LEU A 242 15.61 10.66 -10.83
N ALA A 243 16.09 11.77 -11.40
CA ALA A 243 16.91 11.75 -12.61
C ALA A 243 18.23 10.98 -12.42
N ASP A 244 18.87 11.10 -11.26
CA ASP A 244 20.14 10.43 -10.98
C ASP A 244 19.93 8.92 -10.84
N VAL A 245 18.89 8.51 -10.10
CA VAL A 245 18.53 7.09 -9.94
C VAL A 245 18.12 6.45 -11.26
N ALA A 246 17.40 7.18 -12.12
CA ALA A 246 17.02 6.73 -13.46
C ALA A 246 18.25 6.45 -14.33
N ALA A 247 19.25 7.34 -14.27
CA ALA A 247 20.50 7.23 -15.02
C ALA A 247 21.52 6.28 -14.39
N GLY A 248 21.20 5.64 -13.25
CA GLY A 248 22.13 4.77 -12.52
C GLY A 248 23.33 5.51 -11.94
N ARG A 249 23.17 6.80 -11.63
CA ARG A 249 24.21 7.66 -11.04
C ARG A 249 24.01 7.81 -9.54
N ASP A 250 25.13 7.78 -8.82
CA ASP A 250 25.19 7.94 -7.36
C ASP A 250 25.87 9.26 -6.94
N ASP A 251 26.41 10.03 -7.88
CA ASP A 251 27.32 11.13 -7.60
C ASP A 251 26.65 12.50 -7.38
N GLY A 252 25.33 12.62 -7.64
CA GLY A 252 24.59 13.87 -7.51
C GLY A 252 25.15 15.01 -8.39
N THR A 253 25.94 14.68 -9.43
CA THR A 253 26.69 15.67 -10.22
C THR A 253 25.84 16.38 -11.27
N VAL A 254 24.65 15.86 -11.58
CA VAL A 254 23.75 16.49 -12.52
C VAL A 254 22.78 17.39 -11.76
N PRO A 255 22.78 18.71 -11.99
CA PRO A 255 21.70 19.55 -11.50
C PRO A 255 20.39 19.07 -12.16
N ALA A 256 19.60 18.30 -11.42
CA ALA A 256 18.28 17.90 -11.87
C ALA A 256 17.37 19.13 -11.80
N GLN A 257 16.73 19.49 -12.92
CA GLN A 257 15.83 20.66 -12.98
C GLN A 257 14.75 20.65 -11.89
N ASN A 258 14.33 19.46 -11.46
CA ASN A 258 13.20 19.24 -10.55
C ASN A 258 13.61 18.81 -9.15
N CYS A 259 14.92 18.74 -8.84
CA CYS A 259 15.42 18.32 -7.53
C CYS A 259 16.84 18.83 -7.29
N VAL A 260 17.06 19.42 -6.12
CA VAL A 260 18.35 19.97 -5.70
C VAL A 260 18.71 19.38 -4.33
N ALA A 261 19.89 18.78 -4.22
CA ALA A 261 20.46 18.41 -2.93
C ALA A 261 20.85 19.67 -2.15
N SER A 262 20.30 19.86 -0.95
CA SER A 262 20.64 21.00 -0.09
C SER A 262 21.83 20.70 0.83
N ASN A 263 21.97 19.44 1.24
CA ASN A 263 23.07 18.87 2.02
C ASN A 263 23.07 17.34 1.79
N ASN A 264 24.00 16.60 2.39
CA ASN A 264 24.14 15.15 2.17
C ASN A 264 22.91 14.30 2.56
N GLN A 265 21.85 14.90 3.13
CA GLN A 265 20.69 14.18 3.63
C GLN A 265 19.34 14.80 3.26
N ALA A 266 19.29 16.02 2.73
CA ALA A 266 18.07 16.74 2.39
C ALA A 266 18.03 17.13 0.90
N TYR A 267 16.88 16.87 0.28
CA TYR A 267 16.62 17.09 -1.12
C TYR A 267 15.37 17.95 -1.24
N ARG A 268 15.45 19.03 -2.03
CA ARG A 268 14.34 19.94 -2.29
C ARG A 268 13.92 19.85 -3.75
N GLY A 269 12.63 19.66 -4.01
CA GLY A 269 12.15 19.51 -5.38
C GLY A 269 10.73 18.97 -5.51
N THR A 270 10.39 18.54 -6.72
CA THR A 270 9.13 17.87 -7.07
C THR A 270 9.34 16.41 -7.44
N GLU A 271 10.57 15.95 -7.65
CA GLU A 271 10.88 14.58 -8.08
C GLU A 271 12.02 13.96 -7.27
N PHE A 272 11.72 12.90 -6.54
CA PHE A 272 12.67 12.16 -5.71
C PHE A 272 12.67 10.68 -6.06
N ALA A 273 13.69 9.98 -5.59
CA ALA A 273 13.76 8.54 -5.59
C ALA A 273 14.08 8.04 -4.18
N VAL A 274 13.34 7.03 -3.76
CA VAL A 274 13.56 6.28 -2.52
C VAL A 274 14.09 4.90 -2.91
N VAL A 275 15.34 4.63 -2.57
CA VAL A 275 16.03 3.37 -2.87
C VAL A 275 16.19 2.58 -1.58
N GLN A 276 15.77 1.32 -1.59
CA GLN A 276 15.82 0.40 -0.46
C GLN A 276 17.05 -0.51 -0.56
N GLU A 277 17.54 -1.02 0.57
CA GLU A 277 18.67 -1.97 0.59
C GLU A 277 18.35 -3.28 -0.16
N GLU A 278 17.08 -3.68 -0.18
CA GLU A 278 16.58 -4.86 -0.90
C GLU A 278 16.50 -4.64 -2.43
N GLY A 279 16.90 -3.46 -2.91
CA GLY A 279 16.95 -3.11 -4.33
C GLY A 279 15.65 -2.59 -4.91
N ALA A 280 14.57 -2.51 -4.12
CA ALA A 280 13.35 -1.84 -4.54
C ALA A 280 13.58 -0.32 -4.65
N GLN A 281 13.01 0.28 -5.70
CA GLN A 281 13.18 1.70 -6.00
C GLN A 281 11.82 2.32 -6.25
N TRP A 282 11.56 3.47 -5.63
CA TRP A 282 10.30 4.18 -5.74
C TRP A 282 10.55 5.56 -6.34
N ALA A 283 9.87 5.86 -7.44
CA ALA A 283 9.77 7.22 -7.95
C ALA A 283 8.74 7.99 -7.14
N VAL A 284 9.11 9.17 -6.64
CA VAL A 284 8.27 10.02 -5.79
C VAL A 284 8.07 11.37 -6.45
N PHE A 285 6.82 11.78 -6.63
CA PHE A 285 6.42 13.03 -7.27
C PHE A 285 5.63 13.89 -6.28
N ALA A 286 6.14 15.07 -5.91
CA ALA A 286 5.50 16.00 -5.00
C ALA A 286 4.96 17.24 -5.74
N GLN A 287 3.74 17.65 -5.41
CA GLN A 287 3.07 18.83 -5.98
C GLN A 287 2.28 19.58 -4.90
N PRO A 288 2.74 20.76 -4.41
CA PRO A 288 3.89 21.53 -4.86
C PRO A 288 5.23 20.92 -4.43
N ALA A 289 6.34 21.59 -4.78
CA ALA A 289 7.67 21.20 -4.37
C ALA A 289 7.80 21.15 -2.84
N THR A 290 8.55 20.18 -2.33
CA THR A 290 8.80 19.99 -0.89
C THR A 290 10.28 19.70 -0.64
N THR A 291 10.67 19.68 0.63
CA THR A 291 12.00 19.23 1.06
C THR A 291 11.83 17.94 1.84
N LEU A 292 12.45 16.86 1.35
CA LEU A 292 12.53 15.58 2.03
C LEU A 292 13.94 15.38 2.56
N GLU A 293 14.06 14.93 3.80
CA GLU A 293 15.33 14.59 4.44
C GLU A 293 15.35 13.16 4.94
N VAL A 294 16.54 12.56 4.94
CA VAL A 294 16.78 11.26 5.55
C VAL A 294 16.77 11.41 7.06
N ARG A 295 15.81 10.78 7.73
CA ARG A 295 15.73 10.69 9.19
C ARG A 295 16.09 9.29 9.67
N GLU A 296 16.99 9.24 10.66
CA GLU A 296 17.46 8.02 11.32
C GLU A 296 18.01 6.94 10.34
N GLY A 297 18.40 7.33 9.13
CA GLY A 297 18.81 6.40 8.08
C GLY A 297 17.71 5.44 7.61
N ARG A 298 16.44 5.69 7.96
CA ARG A 298 15.34 4.74 7.72
C ARG A 298 14.09 5.34 7.10
N ALA A 299 13.94 6.67 7.11
CA ALA A 299 12.77 7.33 6.54
C ALA A 299 13.17 8.57 5.74
N ALA A 300 12.38 8.88 4.72
CA ALA A 300 12.38 10.18 4.06
C ALA A 300 11.20 10.99 4.61
N ALA A 301 11.49 12.06 5.33
CA ALA A 301 10.48 12.89 6.00
C ALA A 301 10.52 14.33 5.50
N GLY A 302 9.37 15.01 5.51
CA GLY A 302 9.31 16.44 5.23
C GLY A 302 10.00 17.27 6.31
N THR A 303 10.58 18.40 5.93
CA THR A 303 11.17 19.35 6.90
C THR A 303 10.19 20.40 7.40
N ALA A 304 8.98 20.44 6.85
CA ALA A 304 7.92 21.40 7.15
C ALA A 304 6.55 20.76 6.93
N ASN A 305 5.50 21.41 7.44
CA ASN A 305 4.12 21.05 7.10
C ASN A 305 3.92 21.20 5.59
N TYR A 306 3.18 20.25 5.03
CA TYR A 306 2.95 20.15 3.59
C TYR A 306 1.46 20.05 3.30
N THR A 307 1.01 20.86 2.35
CA THR A 307 -0.33 20.78 1.78
C THR A 307 -0.17 20.58 0.28
N GLY A 308 -0.60 19.41 -0.20
CA GLY A 308 -0.36 19.01 -1.59
C GLY A 308 -0.45 17.51 -1.80
N VAL A 309 0.03 17.06 -2.95
CA VAL A 309 -0.07 15.67 -3.38
C VAL A 309 1.32 15.08 -3.53
N ILE A 310 1.57 13.95 -2.85
CA ILE A 310 2.74 13.10 -3.09
C ILE A 310 2.27 11.81 -3.74
N ARG A 311 2.85 11.47 -4.89
CA ARG A 311 2.62 10.20 -5.58
C ARG A 311 3.87 9.36 -5.62
N MET A 312 3.69 8.06 -5.42
CA MET A 312 4.78 7.10 -5.43
C MET A 312 4.47 5.99 -6.41
N ALA A 313 5.45 5.60 -7.21
CA ALA A 313 5.35 4.44 -8.09
C ALA A 313 6.59 3.57 -7.95
N LEU A 314 6.40 2.25 -7.85
CA LEU A 314 7.51 1.31 -7.86
C LEU A 314 8.15 1.31 -9.26
N LEU A 315 9.47 1.50 -9.30
CA LEU A 315 10.27 1.29 -10.50
C LEU A 315 10.56 -0.21 -10.64
N PRO A 316 10.20 -0.85 -11.76
CA PRO A 316 10.43 -2.28 -11.92
C PRO A 316 11.93 -2.60 -11.79
N PRO A 317 12.34 -3.52 -10.89
CA PRO A 317 13.75 -3.79 -10.62
C PRO A 317 14.49 -4.37 -11.84
N ARG A 318 13.75 -5.02 -12.74
CA ARG A 318 14.26 -5.65 -13.98
C ARG A 318 13.97 -4.85 -15.24
N ALA A 319 13.56 -3.58 -15.14
CA ALA A 319 13.38 -2.75 -16.32
C ALA A 319 14.75 -2.54 -16.99
N LYS A 320 14.94 -3.13 -18.18
CA LYS A 320 16.14 -2.91 -19.01
C LYS A 320 16.33 -1.43 -19.37
N ASP A 321 15.24 -0.66 -19.39
CA ASP A 321 15.22 0.77 -19.63
C ASP A 321 14.50 1.49 -18.46
N ARG A 322 15.22 1.66 -17.35
CA ARG A 322 14.71 2.38 -16.15
C ARG A 322 14.39 3.84 -16.48
N GLU A 323 15.16 4.45 -17.38
CA GLU A 323 14.88 5.80 -17.85
C GLU A 323 13.56 5.87 -18.60
N GLN A 324 13.23 4.90 -19.45
CA GLN A 324 11.93 4.82 -20.11
C GLN A 324 10.80 4.69 -19.10
N ALA A 325 10.93 3.82 -18.10
CA ALA A 325 9.92 3.70 -17.04
C ALA A 325 9.69 5.05 -16.33
N VAL A 326 10.76 5.76 -15.98
CA VAL A 326 10.67 7.11 -15.39
C VAL A 326 10.06 8.12 -16.35
N ARG A 327 10.41 8.09 -17.64
CA ARG A 327 9.81 8.95 -18.68
C ARG A 327 8.30 8.71 -18.78
N GLU A 328 7.84 7.47 -18.79
CA GLU A 328 6.41 7.16 -18.83
C GLU A 328 5.71 7.60 -17.55
N LEU A 329 6.30 7.35 -16.38
CA LEU A 329 5.74 7.83 -15.11
C LEU A 329 5.68 9.35 -15.05
N ARG A 330 6.63 10.07 -15.64
CA ARG A 330 6.58 11.54 -15.67
C ARG A 330 5.41 12.09 -16.50
N LYS A 331 5.03 11.43 -17.60
CA LYS A 331 3.93 11.91 -18.46
C LYS A 331 2.61 12.08 -17.71
N PHE A 332 2.35 11.20 -16.73
CA PHE A 332 1.08 11.14 -16.02
C PHE A 332 1.19 11.52 -14.54
N HIS A 333 2.37 11.94 -14.07
CA HIS A 333 2.59 12.29 -12.67
C HIS A 333 1.84 13.56 -12.24
N THR A 334 1.02 14.20 -13.06
CA THR A 334 0.20 15.37 -12.68
C THR A 334 -1.27 15.02 -12.52
N VAL A 335 -1.72 13.86 -13.00
CA VAL A 335 -3.10 13.38 -12.92
C VAL A 335 -3.18 12.11 -12.07
N TYR A 336 -4.24 11.95 -11.28
CA TYR A 336 -4.49 10.73 -10.53
C TYR A 336 -5.99 10.41 -10.48
N PRO A 337 -6.37 9.12 -10.46
CA PRO A 337 -7.76 8.74 -10.33
C PRO A 337 -8.24 8.97 -8.88
N THR A 338 -9.47 9.45 -8.75
CA THR A 338 -10.18 9.56 -7.46
C THR A 338 -11.39 8.65 -7.36
N GLY A 339 -11.79 8.05 -8.48
CA GLY A 339 -12.95 7.18 -8.57
C GLY A 339 -13.14 6.59 -9.97
N CYS A 340 -14.20 5.79 -10.10
CA CYS A 340 -14.59 5.14 -11.34
C CYS A 340 -16.12 5.10 -11.48
N LYS A 341 -16.62 5.31 -12.69
CA LYS A 341 -18.02 5.11 -13.04
C LYS A 341 -18.12 4.10 -14.18
N ILE A 342 -18.81 2.99 -13.92
CA ILE A 342 -19.16 2.02 -14.96
C ILE A 342 -20.56 2.37 -15.49
N VAL A 343 -20.66 2.46 -16.81
CA VAL A 343 -21.93 2.55 -17.54
C VAL A 343 -21.95 1.38 -18.52
N VAL A 344 -22.94 0.50 -18.36
CA VAL A 344 -23.15 -0.62 -19.29
C VAL A 344 -24.37 -0.29 -20.12
N ASP A 345 -24.20 -0.17 -21.43
CA ASP A 345 -25.28 0.03 -22.39
C ASP A 345 -25.55 -1.28 -23.14
N PHE A 346 -26.75 -1.83 -22.95
CA PHE A 346 -27.23 -2.99 -23.68
C PHE A 346 -28.01 -2.52 -24.90
N SER A 347 -27.31 -1.93 -25.87
CA SER A 347 -27.94 -1.60 -27.15
C SER A 347 -28.36 -2.90 -27.86
N ASN A 348 -29.67 -3.05 -28.10
CA ASN A 348 -30.31 -4.25 -28.66
C ASN A 348 -29.86 -4.66 -30.08
N ALA A 349 -28.83 -4.03 -30.65
CA ALA A 349 -28.46 -4.18 -32.06
C ALA A 349 -27.51 -5.35 -32.36
N ALA A 350 -26.91 -6.02 -31.37
CA ALA A 350 -25.88 -7.03 -31.64
C ALA A 350 -25.89 -8.27 -30.74
N MET A 351 -27.05 -8.69 -30.21
CA MET A 351 -27.20 -10.07 -29.70
C MET A 351 -27.89 -10.97 -30.74
N LYS A 352 -27.46 -10.90 -32.01
CA LYS A 352 -27.66 -12.03 -32.94
C LYS A 352 -26.65 -13.10 -32.60
N VAL A 353 -26.99 -13.93 -31.60
CA VAL A 353 -26.36 -15.25 -31.46
C VAL A 353 -26.81 -16.04 -32.69
N GLY A 354 -26.05 -15.95 -33.77
CA GLY A 354 -26.20 -16.83 -34.91
C GLY A 354 -25.87 -18.23 -34.44
N VAL A 355 -26.90 -19.01 -34.11
CA VAL A 355 -26.77 -20.47 -34.07
C VAL A 355 -26.39 -20.85 -35.50
N PRO A 356 -25.17 -21.39 -35.76
CA PRO A 356 -24.85 -21.87 -37.08
C PRO A 356 -25.85 -23.00 -37.39
N SER A 357 -26.63 -22.82 -38.45
CA SER A 357 -27.47 -23.89 -38.97
C SER A 357 -26.54 -25.05 -39.33
N PRO A 358 -26.77 -26.27 -38.85
CA PRO A 358 -26.03 -27.42 -39.34
C PRO A 358 -26.32 -27.59 -40.84
N PRO A 359 -25.33 -27.94 -41.66
CA PRO A 359 -25.54 -28.15 -43.08
C PRO A 359 -26.24 -29.49 -43.29
N PHE A 360 -27.57 -29.47 -43.46
CA PHE A 360 -28.32 -30.55 -44.10
C PHE A 360 -29.54 -30.00 -44.84
#